data_AF-A0A7C1BUV2-F1
#
_entry.id   AF-A0A7C1BUV2-F1
#
_cell.length_a   1.000
_cell.length_b   1.000
_cell.length_c   1.000
_cell.angle_alpha   90.00
_cell.angle_beta   90.00
_cell.angle_gamma   90.00
#
_symmetry.space_group_name_H-M   'P 1'
#
loop_
_entity.id
_entity.type
_entity.pdbx_description
1 polymer ?
#
loop_
_entity_poly.entity_id
_entity_poly.type
_entity_poly.pdbx_seq_one_letter_code
_entity_poly.pdbx_strand_id
1 'polypeptide(L)'
;MSLELREVIKRERVPYPDKEKLFMVLGLLLSGRISMGKAAELLDLRIDELWLLMHKLNIKYSILDEEEVEEELDAYKRIFKSST
;
A
#
# COMPACT_ATOMS: atom_id res chain seq x y z
N MET A 1 12.38 19.44 1.98
CA MET A 1 11.96 18.80 0.72
C MET A 1 12.81 19.39 -0.40
N SER A 2 13.51 18.58 -1.19
CA SER A 2 14.38 19.10 -2.26
C SER A 2 13.55 19.79 -3.35
N LEU A 3 14.13 20.78 -4.02
CA LEU A 3 13.49 21.52 -5.12
C LEU A 3 13.05 20.58 -6.26
N GLU A 4 13.83 19.51 -6.49
CA GLU A 4 13.56 18.49 -7.51
C GLU A 4 12.28 17.71 -7.21
N LEU A 5 12.04 17.32 -5.95
CA LEU A 5 10.85 16.55 -5.57
C LEU A 5 9.56 17.36 -5.76
N ARG A 6 9.61 18.66 -5.47
CA ARG A 6 8.47 19.58 -5.69
C ARG A 6 8.07 19.67 -7.15
N GLU A 7 9.06 19.72 -8.04
CA GLU A 7 8.81 19.81 -9.47
C GLU A 7 8.23 18.50 -10.03
N VAL A 8 8.68 17.35 -9.52
CA VAL A 8 8.07 16.04 -9.85
C VAL A 8 6.60 16.00 -9.40
N ILE A 9 6.30 16.38 -8.15
CA ILE A 9 4.93 16.37 -7.60
C ILE A 9 3.98 17.26 -8.44
N LYS A 10 4.45 18.42 -8.88
CA LYS A 10 3.65 19.31 -9.74
C LYS A 10 3.36 18.69 -11.10
N ARG A 11 4.36 18.08 -11.72
CA ARG A 11 4.28 17.50 -13.08
C ARG A 11 3.40 16.26 -13.12
N GLU A 12 3.52 15.37 -12.14
CA GLU A 12 2.83 14.09 -12.16
C GLU A 12 1.33 14.23 -11.91
N ARG A 13 0.52 13.61 -12.78
CA ARG A 13 -0.94 13.54 -12.60
C ARG A 13 -1.29 12.28 -11.83
N VAL A 14 -1.67 12.45 -10.58
CA VAL A 14 -2.13 11.35 -9.71
C VAL A 14 -3.63 11.48 -9.46
N PRO A 15 -4.38 10.37 -9.36
CA PRO A 15 -5.82 10.38 -9.14
C PRO A 15 -6.16 10.56 -7.66
N TYR A 16 -5.60 11.60 -7.04
CA TYR A 16 -5.89 12.00 -5.66
C TYR A 16 -5.70 13.53 -5.51
N PRO A 17 -6.60 14.26 -4.84
CA PRO A 17 -6.57 15.73 -4.84
C PRO A 17 -5.32 16.34 -4.21
N ASP A 18 -4.89 15.83 -3.05
CA ASP A 18 -3.72 16.32 -2.33
C ASP A 18 -2.50 15.44 -2.60
N LYS A 19 -1.73 15.81 -3.62
CA LYS A 19 -0.57 15.03 -4.07
C LYS A 19 0.54 14.96 -3.03
N GLU A 20 0.80 16.06 -2.32
CA GLU A 20 1.88 16.11 -1.33
C GLU A 20 1.58 15.14 -0.18
N LYS A 21 0.34 15.16 0.31
CA LYS A 21 -0.14 14.22 1.32
C LYS A 21 -0.07 12.78 0.82
N LEU A 22 -0.53 12.52 -0.41
CA LEU A 22 -0.48 11.18 -1.02
C LEU A 22 0.95 10.63 -1.02
N PHE A 23 1.90 11.37 -1.59
CA PHE A 23 3.28 10.89 -1.71
C PHE A 23 3.95 10.71 -0.35
N MET A 24 3.69 11.59 0.62
CA MET A 24 4.20 11.45 1.98
C MET A 24 3.67 10.17 2.64
N VAL A 25 2.36 9.92 2.58
CA VAL A 25 1.76 8.73 3.19
C VAL A 25 2.22 7.45 2.50
N LEU A 26 2.28 7.44 1.17
CA LEU A 26 2.82 6.29 0.42
C LEU A 26 4.29 6.04 0.76
N GLY A 27 5.11 7.09 0.90
CA GLY A 27 6.50 6.94 1.32
C GLY A 27 6.64 6.31 2.70
N LEU A 28 5.78 6.69 3.66
CA LEU A 28 5.75 6.07 4.99
C LEU A 28 5.28 4.61 4.93
N LEU A 29 4.24 4.31 4.14
CA LEU A 29 3.72 2.96 3.97
C LEU A 29 4.77 2.02 3.35
N LEU A 30 5.36 2.44 2.23
CA LEU A 30 6.32 1.64 1.46
C LEU A 30 7.67 1.48 2.18
N SER A 31 7.96 2.32 3.17
CA SER A 31 9.13 2.15 4.06
C SER A 31 8.82 1.35 5.33
N GLY A 32 7.61 0.79 5.45
CA GLY A 32 7.19 0.00 6.62
C GLY A 32 7.02 0.82 7.90
N ARG A 33 6.95 2.15 7.81
CA ARG A 33 6.80 3.04 8.98
C ARG A 33 5.37 3.08 9.50
N ILE A 34 4.41 2.80 8.63
CA ILE A 34 2.99 2.74 8.96
C ILE A 34 2.35 1.55 8.24
N SER A 35 1.28 1.02 8.80
CA SER A 35 0.48 -0.05 8.19
C SER A 35 -0.44 0.47 7.08
N MET A 36 -0.95 -0.44 6.25
CA MET A 36 -1.97 -0.15 5.23
C MET A 36 -3.22 0.54 5.84
N GLY A 37 -3.67 0.06 7.00
CA GLY A 37 -4.80 0.67 7.72
C GLY A 37 -4.51 2.10 8.15
N LYS A 38 -3.29 2.39 8.66
CA LYS A 38 -2.92 3.75 9.05
C LYS A 38 -2.75 4.67 7.84
N ALA A 39 -2.24 4.16 6.73
CA ALA A 39 -2.16 4.90 5.48
C ALA A 39 -3.56 5.28 4.95
N ALA A 40 -4.51 4.35 5.01
CA ALA A 40 -5.90 4.58 4.60
C ALA A 40 -6.57 5.67 5.47
N GLU A 41 -6.42 5.57 6.80
CA GLU A 41 -6.88 6.60 7.74
C GLU A 41 -6.31 7.99 7.43
N LEU A 42 -4.99 8.08 7.21
CA LEU A 42 -4.33 9.36 6.91
C LEU A 42 -4.79 9.95 5.57
N LEU A 43 -5.16 9.13 4.60
CA LEU A 43 -5.67 9.57 3.30
C LEU A 43 -7.18 9.74 3.26
N ASP A 44 -7.88 9.53 4.37
CA ASP A 44 -9.35 9.56 4.43
C ASP A 44 -9.97 8.63 3.36
N LEU A 45 -9.39 7.44 3.23
CA LEU A 45 -9.82 6.39 2.30
C LEU A 45 -10.17 5.13 3.07
N ARG A 46 -11.08 4.33 2.52
CA ARG A 46 -11.20 2.94 2.92
C ARG A 46 -9.98 2.14 2.42
N ILE A 47 -9.68 1.02 3.07
CA ILE A 47 -8.52 0.18 2.72
C ILE A 47 -8.59 -0.32 1.27
N ASP A 48 -9.78 -0.70 0.79
CA ASP A 48 -10.00 -1.13 -0.60
C ASP A 48 -9.86 0.02 -1.61
N GLU A 49 -10.26 1.23 -1.23
CA GLU A 49 -10.05 2.43 -2.06
C GLU A 49 -8.56 2.78 -2.16
N LEU A 50 -7.81 2.69 -1.06
CA LEU A 50 -6.37 2.86 -1.06
C LEU A 50 -5.69 1.78 -1.91
N TRP A 51 -6.13 0.52 -1.80
CA TRP A 51 -5.64 -0.55 -2.66
C TRP A 51 -5.86 -0.23 -4.13
N LEU A 52 -7.10 0.14 -4.52
CA LEU A 52 -7.42 0.48 -5.90
C LEU A 52 -6.61 1.67 -6.40
N LEU A 53 -6.37 2.68 -5.55
CA LEU A 53 -5.51 3.82 -5.85
C LEU A 53 -4.07 3.37 -6.12
N MET A 54 -3.50 2.53 -5.26
CA MET A 54 -2.14 1.99 -5.44
C MET A 54 -2.03 1.15 -6.71
N HIS A 55 -3.05 0.35 -7.03
CA HIS A 55 -3.13 -0.40 -8.28
C HIS A 55 -3.15 0.54 -9.51
N LYS A 56 -3.97 1.61 -9.49
CA LYS A 56 -3.99 2.63 -10.56
C LYS A 56 -2.65 3.35 -10.74
N LEU A 57 -1.89 3.48 -9.67
CA LEU A 57 -0.52 4.04 -9.66
C LEU A 57 0.55 3.00 -10.01
N ASN A 58 0.17 1.76 -10.33
CA ASN A 58 1.07 0.65 -10.62
C ASN A 58 2.08 0.36 -9.48
N ILE A 59 1.67 0.60 -8.24
CA ILE A 59 2.47 0.31 -7.05
C ILE A 59 2.21 -1.13 -6.65
N LYS A 60 3.23 -1.97 -6.73
CA LYS A 60 3.20 -3.34 -6.19
C LYS A 60 3.46 -3.28 -4.68
N TYR A 61 2.47 -3.65 -3.89
CA TYR A 61 2.58 -3.76 -2.45
C TYR A 61 2.08 -5.14 -2.03
N SER A 62 2.92 -5.89 -1.32
CA SER A 62 2.47 -7.08 -0.62
C SER A 62 1.97 -6.65 0.75
N ILE A 63 0.73 -7.02 1.08
CA ILE A 63 0.17 -6.78 2.41
C ILE A 63 0.77 -7.73 3.43
N LEU A 64 1.13 -8.93 2.97
CA LEU A 64 1.77 -9.95 3.77
C LEU A 64 3.28 -9.87 3.56
N ASP A 65 4.03 -9.87 4.65
CA ASP A 65 5.46 -10.18 4.58
C ASP A 65 5.70 -11.68 4.30
N GLU A 66 6.96 -12.07 4.12
CA GLU A 66 7.29 -13.46 3.77
C GLU A 66 6.85 -14.46 4.86
N GLU A 67 6.92 -14.07 6.13
CA GLU A 67 6.52 -14.91 7.25
C GLU A 67 5.00 -15.09 7.27
N GLU A 68 4.25 -14.00 7.14
CA GLU A 68 2.79 -14.03 7.04
C GLU A 68 2.31 -14.82 5.81
N VAL A 69 3.04 -14.78 4.69
CA VAL A 69 2.75 -15.62 3.52
C VAL A 69 2.95 -17.11 3.82
N GLU A 70 4.02 -17.49 4.52
CA GLU A 70 4.27 -18.88 4.90
C GLU A 70 3.20 -19.40 5.86
N GLU A 71 2.80 -18.60 6.85
CA GLU A 71 1.75 -18.96 7.81
C GLU A 71 0.41 -19.24 7.12
N GLU A 72 0.00 -18.38 6.19
CA GLU A 72 -1.23 -18.54 5.41
C GLU A 72 -1.18 -19.78 4.51
N LEU A 73 -0.04 -20.02 3.84
CA LEU A 73 0.17 -21.23 3.03
C LEU A 73 0.09 -22.51 3.88
N ASP A 74 0.62 -22.47 5.10
CA ASP A 74 0.58 -23.62 6.02
C ASP A 74 -0.80 -23.81 6.66
N ALA A 75 -1.53 -22.73 6.95
CA ALA A 75 -2.94 -22.81 7.33
C ALA A 75 -3.78 -23.43 6.22
N TYR A 76 -3.61 -22.99 4.97
CA TYR A 76 -4.27 -23.55 3.80
C TYR A 76 -3.95 -25.05 3.66
N LYS A 77 -2.67 -25.44 3.71
CA LYS A 77 -2.27 -26.86 3.64
C LYS A 77 -2.94 -27.69 4.73
N ARG A 78 -3.03 -27.21 5.97
CA ARG A 78 -3.67 -27.93 7.09
C ARG A 78 -5.16 -28.19 6.84
N ILE A 79 -5.88 -27.17 6.35
CA ILE A 79 -7.33 -27.25 6.11
C ILE A 79 -7.63 -28.16 4.91
N PHE A 80 -6.90 -28.01 3.81
CA PHE A 80 -7.27 -28.67 2.55
C PHE A 80 -6.55 -29.99 2.28
N LYS A 81 -5.38 -30.28 2.88
CA LYS A 81 -4.74 -31.61 2.75
C LYS A 81 -5.41 -32.72 3.57
N SER A 82 -6.22 -32.37 4.57
CA SER A 82 -6.99 -33.36 5.33
C SER A 82 -8.30 -33.78 4.66
N SER A 83 -8.62 -33.18 3.50
CA SER A 83 -9.88 -33.37 2.76
C SER A 83 -9.71 -34.10 1.42
N THR A 84 -8.55 -34.73 1.16
CA THR A 84 -8.25 -35.56 -0.03
C THR A 84 -7.62 -36.87 0.42
#